data_AF-A0A3A6P9A6-F1
#
_entry.id   AF-A0A3A6P9A6-F1
#
_cell.length_a   1.000
_cell.length_b   1.000
_cell.length_c   1.000
_cell.angle_alpha   90.00
_cell.angle_beta   90.00
_cell.angle_gamma   90.00
#
_symmetry.space_group_name_H-M   'P 1'
#
loop_
_entity.id
_entity.type
_entity.pdbx_description
1 polymer ?
#
loop_
_entity_poly.entity_id
_entity_poly.type
_entity_poly.pdbx_seq_one_letter_code
_entity_poly.pdbx_strand_id
1 'polypeptide(L)' 'VRHMMETGKTVTEVSKEIDVPVSSIRSWKQQYGNSTEKSKLFVDMERLKQLEQQNRELQEENEILKKAMHFFTKNRD' A
#
# COMPACT_ATOMS: atom_id res chain seq x y z
N VAL A 1 11.81 19.31 2.14
CA VAL A 1 11.81 17.83 2.32
C VAL A 1 11.64 17.09 1.00
N ARG A 2 10.65 17.43 0.17
CA ARG A 2 10.44 16.80 -1.16
C ARG A 2 11.69 16.86 -2.05
N HIS A 3 12.29 18.04 -2.22
CA HIS A 3 13.54 18.22 -2.97
C HIS A 3 14.70 17.33 -2.47
N MET A 4 14.82 17.12 -1.16
CA MET A 4 15.83 16.22 -0.57
C MET A 4 15.56 14.74 -0.88
N MET A 5 14.29 14.33 -0.93
CA MET A 5 13.90 12.97 -1.29
C MET A 5 14.05 12.69 -2.79
N GLU A 6 13.79 13.67 -3.64
CA GLU A 6 13.90 13.55 -5.11
C GLU A 6 15.36 13.55 -5.57
N THR A 7 16.22 14.33 -4.92
CA THR A 7 17.64 14.46 -5.29
C THR A 7 18.57 13.48 -4.58
N GLY A 8 18.08 12.76 -3.56
CA GLY A 8 18.89 11.84 -2.75
C GLY A 8 19.97 12.51 -1.88
N LYS A 9 20.01 13.84 -1.84
CA LYS A 9 21.03 14.62 -1.12
C LYS A 9 20.86 14.52 0.40
N THR A 10 21.98 14.57 1.11
CA THR A 10 22.00 14.59 2.58
C THR A 10 21.50 15.94 3.12
N VAL A 11 21.05 15.95 4.38
CA VAL A 11 20.56 17.17 5.06
C VAL A 11 21.60 18.30 5.01
N THR A 12 22.88 17.95 5.14
CA THR A 12 24.03 18.86 5.08
C THR A 12 24.28 19.43 3.70
N GLU A 13 24.08 18.66 2.64
CA GLU A 13 24.22 19.15 1.26
C GLU A 13 23.08 20.09 0.91
N VAL A 14 21.84 19.70 1.25
CA VAL A 14 20.67 20.57 1.05
C VAL A 14 20.84 21.87 1.84
N SER A 15 21.30 21.81 3.09
CA SER A 15 21.57 23.00 3.91
C SER A 15 22.49 24.01 3.23
N LYS A 16 23.55 23.54 2.58
CA LYS A 16 24.50 24.39 1.86
C LYS A 16 23.94 24.93 0.54
N GLU A 17 23.09 24.15 -0.13
CA GLU A 17 22.53 24.52 -1.43
C GLU A 17 21.47 25.61 -1.34
N ILE A 18 20.61 25.54 -0.32
CA ILE A 18 19.50 26.49 -0.14
C ILE A 18 19.74 27.51 0.98
N ASP A 19 20.94 27.53 1.55
CA ASP A 19 21.37 28.40 2.66
C ASP A 19 20.39 28.39 3.85
N VAL A 20 19.95 27.19 4.24
CA VAL A 20 19.04 26.98 5.38
C VAL A 20 19.76 26.21 6.47
N PRO A 21 19.63 26.58 7.75
CA PRO A 21 20.22 25.83 8.86
C PRO A 21 19.81 24.35 8.87
N VAL A 22 20.78 23.47 9.14
CA VAL A 22 20.59 22.01 9.25
C VAL A 22 19.48 21.65 10.24
N SER A 23 19.34 22.39 11.33
CA SER A 23 18.30 22.21 12.36
C SER A 23 16.89 22.40 11.80
N SER A 24 16.68 23.41 10.96
CA SER A 24 15.39 23.67 10.30
C SER A 24 15.02 22.52 9.36
N ILE A 25 15.99 22.04 8.56
CA ILE A 25 15.76 20.94 7.63
C ILE A 25 15.49 19.62 8.38
N ARG A 26 16.18 19.36 9.49
CA ARG A 26 15.90 18.20 10.36
C ARG A 26 14.50 18.27 10.95
N SER A 27 14.08 19.44 11.42
CA SER A 27 12.74 19.66 11.97
C SER A 27 11.66 19.39 10.91
N TRP A 28 11.85 19.88 9.69
CA TRP A 28 10.95 19.57 8.59
C TRP A 28 10.98 18.09 8.19
N LYS A 29 12.16 17.44 8.19
CA LYS A 29 12.25 15.99 7.96
C LYS A 29 11.49 15.20 9.03
N GLN A 30 11.48 15.65 10.28
CA GLN A 30 10.70 14.99 11.32
C GLN A 30 9.20 15.24 11.19
N GLN A 31 8.82 16.47 10.87
CA GLN A 31 7.42 16.88 10.73
C GLN A 31 6.75 16.33 9.46
N TYR A 32 7.51 16.20 8.37
CA TYR A 32 6.99 15.84 7.04
C TYR A 32 7.65 14.60 6.42
N GLY A 33 8.67 14.02 7.04
CA GLY A 33 9.39 12.85 6.51
C GLY A 33 8.76 11.52 6.89
N ASN A 34 7.97 11.47 7.98
CA ASN A 34 7.00 10.41 8.19
C ASN A 34 5.75 10.76 7.37
N SER A 35 5.81 10.52 6.06
CA SER A 35 4.61 10.65 5.27
C SER A 35 3.64 9.56 5.73
N THR A 36 2.59 9.99 6.42
CA THR A 36 1.37 9.22 6.64
C THR A 36 0.89 8.57 5.34
N GLU A 37 1.24 9.13 4.19
CA GLU A 37 1.00 8.56 2.86
C GLU A 37 1.72 7.23 2.62
N LYS A 38 3.02 7.08 2.95
CA LYS A 38 3.73 5.80 2.71
C LYS A 38 3.22 4.67 3.61
N SER A 39 2.90 5.00 4.85
CA SER A 39 2.28 4.03 5.77
C SER A 39 0.86 3.67 5.34
N LYS A 40 0.07 4.64 4.88
CA LYS A 40 -1.28 4.40 4.34
C LYS A 40 -1.23 3.55 3.06
N LEU A 41 -0.33 3.84 2.12
CA LEU A 41 -0.14 3.05 0.90
C LEU A 41 0.23 1.59 1.21
N PHE A 42 1.07 1.35 2.22
CA PHE A 42 1.43 0.00 2.64
C PHE A 42 0.23 -0.76 3.25
N VAL A 43 -0.54 -0.09 4.11
CA VAL A 43 -1.77 -0.65 4.70
C VAL A 43 -2.83 -0.95 3.61
N ASP A 44 -2.97 -0.05 2.64
CA ASP A 44 -3.91 -0.23 1.52
C ASP A 44 -3.50 -1.41 0.62
N MET A 45 -2.19 -1.61 0.38
CA MET A 45 -1.68 -2.78 -0.38
C MET A 45 -1.93 -4.11 0.34
N GLU A 46 -1.69 -4.18 1.65
CA GLU A 46 -1.94 -5.40 2.43
C GLU A 46 -3.43 -5.74 2.43
N ARG A 47 -4.29 -4.72 2.61
CA ARG A 47 -5.75 -4.89 2.55
C ARG A 47 -6.22 -5.34 1.17
N LEU A 48 -5.64 -4.80 0.09
CA LEU A 48 -5.97 -5.21 -1.27
C LEU A 48 -5.66 -6.69 -1.49
N LYS A 49 -4.47 -7.14 -1.08
CA LYS A 49 -4.07 -8.55 -1.20
C LYS A 49 -5.00 -9.49 -0.45
N GLN A 50 -5.44 -9.10 0.75
CA GLN A 50 -6.41 -9.87 1.54
C GLN A 50 -7.76 -9.96 0.85
N LEU A 51 -8.26 -8.85 0.31
CA LEU A 51 -9.53 -8.82 -0.41
C LEU A 51 -9.49 -9.66 -1.69
N GLU A 52 -8.39 -9.60 -2.44
CA GLU A 52 -8.20 -10.45 -3.62
C GLU A 52 -8.18 -11.94 -3.27
N GLN A 53 -7.56 -12.31 -2.14
CA GLN A 53 -7.55 -13.69 -1.66
C GLN A 53 -8.95 -14.16 -1.29
N GLN A 54 -9.70 -13.38 -0.52
CA GLN A 54 -11.08 -13.69 -0.15
C GLN A 54 -11.99 -13.82 -1.39
N ASN A 55 -11.79 -12.96 -2.40
CA ASN A 55 -12.59 -13.02 -3.62
C ASN A 55 -12.32 -14.31 -4.41
N ARG A 56 -11.05 -14.74 -4.50
CA ARG A 56 -10.71 -16.03 -5.12
C ARG A 56 -11.37 -17.21 -4.38
N GLU A 57 -11.28 -17.24 -3.06
CA GLU A 57 -11.90 -18.30 -2.24
C GLU A 57 -13.42 -18.35 -2.45
N LEU A 58 -14.08 -17.20 -2.40
CA LEU A 58 -15.54 -17.11 -2.64
C LEU A 58 -15.95 -17.52 -4.05
N GLN A 59 -15.11 -17.24 -5.06
CA GLN A 59 -15.36 -17.69 -6.43
C GLN A 59 -15.24 -19.20 -6.54
N GLU A 60 -14.21 -19.80 -5.94
CA GLU A 60 -14.03 -21.25 -5.91
C GLU A 60 -15.20 -21.95 -5.20
N GLU A 61 -15.63 -21.45 -4.04
CA GLU A 61 -16.80 -21.96 -3.32
C GLU A 61 -18.07 -21.88 -4.17
N ASN A 62 -18.31 -20.75 -4.84
CA ASN A 62 -19.44 -20.60 -5.74
C ASN A 62 -19.42 -21.63 -6.87
N GLU A 63 -18.26 -21.87 -7.48
CA GLU A 63 -18.13 -22.86 -8.55
C GLU A 63 -18.35 -24.28 -8.06
N ILE A 64 -17.89 -24.62 -6.85
CA ILE A 64 -18.18 -25.91 -6.21
C ILE A 64 -19.69 -26.05 -5.98
N LEU A 65 -20.33 -25.03 -5.42
CA LEU A 65 -21.78 -25.04 -5.16
C LEU A 65 -22.59 -25.19 -6.46
N LYS A 66 -22.22 -24.48 -7.52
CA LYS A 66 -22.86 -24.62 -8.85
C LYS A 66 -22.71 -26.03 -9.41
N LYS A 67 -21.51 -26.62 -9.33
CA LYS A 67 -21.26 -28.00 -9.77
C LYS A 67 -22.09 -29.00 -8.95
N ALA A 68 -22.17 -28.81 -7.64
CA ALA A 68 -23.01 -29.62 -6.77
C ALA A 68 -24.49 -29.49 -7.16
N MET A 69 -25.00 -28.27 -7.33
CA MET A 69 -26.36 -28.03 -7.81
C MET A 69 -26.63 -28.75 -9.13
N HIS A 70 -25.74 -28.62 -10.11
CA HIS A 70 -25.89 -29.30 -11.40
C HIS A 70 -25.97 -30.82 -11.25
N PHE A 71 -25.11 -31.40 -10.40
CA PHE A 71 -25.15 -32.83 -10.07
C PHE A 71 -26.48 -33.23 -9.41
N PHE A 72 -26.96 -32.47 -8.43
CA PHE A 72 -28.22 -32.77 -7.74
C PHE A 72 -29.47 -32.58 -8.62
N THR A 73 -29.45 -31.64 -9.56
CA THR A 73 -30.57 -31.46 -10.51
C THR A 73 -30.59 -32.51 -11.61
N LYS A 74 -29.43 -33.05 -12.00
CA LYS A 74 -29.31 -34.04 -13.08
C LYS A 74 -29.66 -35.47 -12.64
N ASN A 75 -29.61 -35.76 -11.34
CA ASN A 75 -30.00 -37.06 -10.76
C ASN A 75 -31.48 -37.09 -10.31
N ARG A 76 -32.29 -36.12 -10.74
CA ARG A 76 -33.70 -35.98 -10.35
C ARG A 76 -34.69 -36.47 -11.42
N ASP A 77 -34.18 -36.99 -12.53
CA ASP A 77 -34.91 -37.74 -13.56
C ASP A 77 -34.60 -39.24 -13.44
#